data_AF-A0A2W4BQF5-F1
#
_entry.id   AF-A0A2W4BQF5-F1
#
_cell.length_a   1.000
_cell.length_b   1.000
_cell.length_c   1.000
_cell.angle_alpha   90.00
_cell.angle_beta   90.00
_cell.angle_gamma   90.00
#
_symmetry.space_group_name_H-M   'P 1'
#
loop_
_entity.id
_entity.type
_entity.pdbx_description
1 polymer ?
#
loop_
_entity_poly.entity_id
_entity_poly.type
_entity_poly.pdbx_seq_one_letter_code
_entity_poly.pdbx_strand_id
1 'polypeptide(L)'
;MKKLICAKDIEILHSEGTQLVLTDKQTIITPSAKDLAEEYHMTFKETKPENDHSMSDTQDITKDQFVSLLKKLLIEAGMSEFQDRPFDYQEHSSGLKIIRGSTIKLSPLNDDVENVRYREIVTAGAGHFNLGLLEIETGHFNEEDTFESVNYVVEGDLHVTIEGAVFAANKGDVIYVPQHSAIQWSTTEKVTILSGKLKSGV
;
A
#
# COMPACT_ATOMS: atom_id res chain seq x y z
N MET A 1 25.27 39.91 -15.42
CA MET A 1 26.56 40.48 -15.87
C MET A 1 26.79 39.99 -17.29
N LYS A 2 27.27 40.83 -18.21
CA LYS A 2 27.54 40.40 -19.60
C LYS A 2 28.82 39.54 -19.61
N LYS A 3 28.79 38.40 -20.31
CA LYS A 3 29.95 37.53 -20.48
C LYS A 3 30.88 38.13 -21.54
N LEU A 4 32.18 38.21 -21.29
CA LEU A 4 33.17 38.71 -22.25
C LEU A 4 34.08 37.55 -22.68
N ILE A 5 34.26 37.37 -23.98
CA ILE A 5 35.23 36.43 -24.56
C ILE A 5 36.34 37.24 -25.22
N CYS A 6 37.58 37.03 -24.76
CA CYS A 6 38.77 37.66 -25.28
C CYS A 6 39.72 36.64 -25.95
N ALA A 7 40.77 37.12 -26.62
CA ALA A 7 41.72 36.26 -27.34
C ALA A 7 42.34 35.18 -26.43
N LYS A 8 42.61 35.52 -25.17
CA LYS A 8 43.15 34.58 -24.18
C LYS A 8 42.21 33.41 -23.88
N ASP A 9 40.90 33.64 -23.92
CA ASP A 9 39.92 32.57 -23.71
C ASP A 9 39.90 31.61 -24.91
N ILE A 10 40.12 32.11 -26.11
CA ILE A 10 40.22 31.31 -27.34
C ILE A 10 41.50 30.46 -27.35
N GLU A 11 42.63 31.01 -26.90
CA GLU A 11 43.89 30.25 -26.74
C GLU A 11 43.72 29.06 -25.79
N ILE A 12 43.06 29.29 -24.65
CA ILE A 12 42.79 28.24 -23.65
C ILE A 12 41.91 27.16 -24.27
N LEU A 13 40.78 27.53 -24.89
CA LEU A 13 39.86 26.58 -25.51
C LEU A 13 40.51 25.78 -26.64
N HIS A 14 41.38 26.40 -27.43
CA HIS A 14 42.16 25.72 -28.46
C HIS A 14 43.16 24.73 -27.85
N SER A 15 43.86 25.11 -26.78
CA SER A 15 44.79 24.22 -26.07
C SER A 15 44.10 23.00 -25.44
N GLU A 16 42.81 23.14 -25.12
CA GLU A 16 41.95 22.07 -24.61
C GLU A 16 41.31 21.23 -25.73
N GLY A 17 41.64 21.49 -27.00
CA GLY A 17 41.14 20.75 -28.17
C GLY A 17 39.68 21.07 -28.54
N THR A 18 39.13 22.16 -28.02
CA THR A 18 37.74 22.56 -28.27
C THR A 18 37.66 23.41 -29.54
N GLN A 19 36.88 22.97 -30.53
CA GLN A 19 36.66 23.72 -31.78
C GLN A 19 35.37 24.56 -31.79
N LEU A 20 34.55 24.47 -30.74
CA LEU A 20 33.23 25.11 -30.67
C LEU A 20 33.14 26.04 -29.46
N VAL A 21 32.84 27.31 -29.70
CA VAL A 21 32.67 28.32 -28.64
C VAL A 21 31.20 28.66 -28.47
N LEU A 22 30.64 28.33 -27.30
CA LEU A 22 29.24 28.58 -26.99
C LEU A 22 29.02 30.01 -26.50
N THR A 23 28.11 30.72 -27.16
CA THR A 23 27.79 32.12 -26.86
C THR A 23 26.30 32.29 -26.58
N ASP A 24 25.94 33.30 -25.81
CA ASP A 24 24.56 33.72 -25.60
C ASP A 24 24.33 35.14 -26.15
N LYS A 25 23.07 35.59 -26.17
CA LYS A 25 22.69 36.93 -26.65
C LYS A 25 23.31 38.09 -25.88
N GLN A 26 23.90 37.83 -24.71
CA GLN A 26 24.51 38.84 -23.85
C GLN A 26 26.04 38.75 -23.82
N THR A 27 26.61 37.85 -24.63
CA THR A 27 28.05 37.63 -24.73
C THR A 27 28.67 38.66 -25.67
N ILE A 28 29.69 39.37 -25.18
CA ILE A 28 30.51 40.28 -25.96
C ILE A 28 31.78 39.52 -26.38
N ILE A 29 32.08 39.50 -27.67
CA ILE A 29 33.30 38.90 -28.21
C ILE A 29 34.20 40.04 -28.69
N THR A 30 35.45 40.08 -28.24
CA THR A 30 36.38 41.11 -28.71
C THR A 30 36.81 40.84 -30.15
N PRO A 31 37.14 41.86 -30.96
CA PRO A 31 37.61 41.67 -32.34
C PRO A 31 38.79 40.68 -32.42
N SER A 32 39.78 40.85 -31.55
CA SER A 32 40.94 39.95 -31.49
C SER A 32 40.59 38.50 -31.14
N ALA A 33 39.52 38.26 -30.37
CA ALA A 33 39.06 36.89 -30.10
C ALA A 33 38.42 36.26 -31.35
N LYS A 34 37.72 37.07 -32.16
CA LYS A 34 37.09 36.61 -33.39
C LYS A 34 38.15 36.28 -34.45
N ASP A 35 39.16 37.13 -34.60
CA ASP A 35 40.26 36.93 -35.53
C ASP A 35 41.05 35.66 -35.18
N LEU A 36 41.35 35.45 -33.88
CA LEU A 36 42.08 34.28 -33.41
C LEU A 36 41.26 32.98 -33.55
N ALA A 37 39.95 33.04 -33.31
CA ALA A 37 39.09 31.89 -33.53
C ALA A 37 39.03 31.48 -35.01
N GLU A 38 39.07 32.43 -35.94
CA GLU A 38 39.13 32.16 -37.39
C GLU A 38 40.46 31.50 -37.79
N GLU A 39 41.58 31.98 -37.23
CA GLU A 39 42.91 31.37 -37.41
C GLU A 39 42.97 29.92 -36.91
N TYR A 40 42.32 29.63 -35.78
CA TYR A 40 42.23 28.28 -35.21
C TYR A 40 41.08 27.44 -35.77
N HIS A 41 40.36 27.94 -36.79
CA HIS A 41 39.20 27.29 -37.40
C HIS A 41 38.11 26.90 -36.37
N MET A 42 37.96 27.70 -35.33
CA MET A 42 36.96 27.55 -34.28
C MET A 42 35.65 28.25 -34.67
N THR A 43 34.52 27.66 -34.30
CA THR A 43 33.19 28.15 -34.68
C THR A 43 32.42 28.65 -33.46
N PHE A 44 31.78 29.82 -33.57
CA PHE A 44 30.87 30.32 -32.53
C PHE A 44 29.45 29.81 -32.76
N LYS A 45 28.83 29.25 -31.72
CA LYS A 45 27.43 28.78 -31.76
C LYS A 45 26.62 29.40 -30.64
N GLU A 46 25.52 30.05 -31.00
CA GLU A 46 24.60 30.65 -30.05
C GLU A 46 23.76 29.55 -29.39
N THR A 47 23.91 29.38 -28.07
CA THR A 47 23.02 28.54 -27.27
C THR A 47 21.78 29.32 -26.92
N LYS A 48 20.61 28.90 -27.43
CA LYS A 48 19.33 29.26 -26.82
C LYS A 48 19.27 28.64 -25.42
N PRO A 49 18.57 29.25 -24.45
CA PRO A 49 18.28 28.57 -23.20
C PRO A 49 17.25 27.48 -23.50
N GLU A 50 17.73 26.35 -23.99
CA GLU A 50 17.00 25.10 -23.92
C GLU A 50 17.13 24.65 -22.47
N ASN A 51 16.05 24.84 -21.72
CA ASN A 51 15.73 23.88 -20.69
C ASN A 51 15.77 22.51 -21.35
N ASP A 52 16.69 21.69 -20.85
CA ASP A 52 16.63 20.23 -20.78
C ASP A 52 17.76 19.51 -21.55
N HIS A 53 18.58 18.82 -20.76
CA HIS A 53 19.15 17.54 -21.13
C HIS A 53 19.46 16.74 -19.84
N SER A 54 18.43 16.05 -19.36
CA SER A 54 18.43 14.59 -19.27
C SER A 54 19.74 13.93 -18.78
N MET A 55 19.85 13.76 -17.47
CA MET A 55 20.38 12.50 -16.94
C MET A 55 19.26 11.46 -17.07
N SER A 56 19.28 10.75 -18.20
CA SER A 56 18.48 9.56 -18.43
C SER A 56 19.02 8.43 -17.55
N ASP A 57 18.67 8.46 -16.26
CA ASP A 57 18.54 7.29 -15.37
C ASP A 57 17.96 7.67 -14.00
N THR A 58 17.24 8.79 -13.87
CA THR A 58 16.25 8.89 -12.79
C THR A 58 15.09 8.00 -13.17
N GLN A 59 15.05 6.79 -12.62
CA GLN A 59 13.81 6.04 -12.52
C GLN A 59 12.79 6.98 -11.87
N ASP A 60 11.74 7.34 -12.61
CA ASP A 60 10.62 8.07 -12.05
C ASP A 60 9.96 7.18 -10.99
N ILE A 61 10.39 7.36 -9.74
CA ILE A 61 9.79 6.68 -8.59
C ILE A 61 8.38 7.22 -8.47
N THR A 62 7.39 6.34 -8.70
CA THR A 62 5.99 6.72 -8.50
C THR A 62 5.74 7.01 -7.02
N LYS A 63 4.72 7.81 -6.71
CA LYS A 63 4.33 8.08 -5.32
C LYS A 63 4.15 6.79 -4.51
N ASP A 64 3.57 5.76 -5.11
CA ASP A 64 3.34 4.46 -4.46
C ASP A 64 4.64 3.70 -4.20
N GLN A 65 5.58 3.74 -5.15
CA GLN A 65 6.92 3.17 -4.96
C GLN A 65 7.68 3.89 -3.86
N PHE A 66 7.60 5.23 -3.81
CA PHE A 66 8.21 6.03 -2.75
C PHE A 66 7.63 5.70 -1.37
N VAL A 67 6.30 5.64 -1.26
CA VAL A 67 5.61 5.27 -0.01
C VAL A 67 5.98 3.84 0.42
N SER A 68 6.08 2.91 -0.53
CA SER A 68 6.48 1.53 -0.26
C SER A 68 7.92 1.43 0.26
N LEU A 69 8.86 2.13 -0.37
CA LEU A 69 10.25 2.23 0.11
C LEU A 69 10.33 2.83 1.51
N LEU A 70 9.62 3.94 1.76
CA LEU A 70 9.58 4.59 3.06
C LEU A 70 9.03 3.66 4.14
N LYS A 71 7.92 2.96 3.88
CA LYS A 71 7.37 1.96 4.81
C LYS A 71 8.39 0.87 5.13
N LYS A 72 9.10 0.33 4.13
CA LYS A 72 10.13 -0.70 4.34
C LYS A 72 11.26 -0.20 5.25
N LEU A 73 11.82 0.98 4.98
CA LEU A 73 12.90 1.55 5.79
C LEU A 73 12.48 1.79 7.25
N LEU A 74 11.26 2.26 7.47
CA LEU A 74 10.73 2.48 8.83
C LEU A 74 10.55 1.15 9.58
N ILE A 75 10.07 0.11 8.90
CA ILE A 75 9.95 -1.23 9.47
C ILE A 75 11.33 -1.79 9.84
N GLU A 76 12.32 -1.66 8.95
CA GLU A 76 13.71 -2.08 9.20
C GLU A 76 14.35 -1.31 10.37
N ALA A 77 14.00 -0.03 10.54
CA ALA A 77 14.41 0.79 11.68
C ALA A 77 13.68 0.45 12.99
N GLY A 78 12.82 -0.57 13.00
CA GLY A 78 12.09 -1.03 14.19
C GLY A 78 10.79 -0.28 14.47
N MET A 79 10.36 0.61 13.57
CA MET A 79 9.08 1.32 13.67
C MET A 79 7.96 0.44 13.12
N SER A 80 7.54 -0.53 13.94
CA SER A 80 6.52 -1.53 13.58
C SER A 80 5.11 -0.95 13.33
N GLU A 81 4.90 0.33 13.63
CA GLU A 81 3.67 1.10 13.37
C GLU A 81 3.35 1.20 11.87
N PHE A 82 4.36 1.04 11.01
CA PHE A 82 4.21 1.10 9.55
C PHE A 82 4.07 -0.27 8.88
N GLN A 83 4.11 -1.37 9.65
CA GLN A 83 3.74 -2.68 9.13
C GLN A 83 2.24 -2.67 8.84
N ASP A 84 1.86 -3.08 7.63
CA ASP A 84 0.46 -3.25 7.27
C ASP A 84 -0.07 -4.51 7.94
N ARG A 85 -0.39 -4.38 9.23
CA ARG A 85 -0.99 -5.43 10.04
C ARG A 85 -2.51 -5.38 9.86
N PRO A 86 -3.18 -6.55 9.89
CA PRO A 86 -4.64 -6.61 9.80
C PRO A 86 -5.33 -6.02 11.05
N PHE A 87 -4.60 -5.86 12.16
CA PHE A 87 -5.05 -5.26 13.41
C PHE A 87 -3.87 -4.99 14.34
N ASP A 88 -4.05 -4.07 15.27
CA ASP A 88 -3.12 -3.83 16.38
C ASP A 88 -3.34 -4.81 17.51
N TYR A 89 -2.26 -5.24 18.15
CA TYR A 89 -2.30 -6.10 19.32
C TYR A 89 -1.10 -5.88 20.24
N GLN A 90 -1.25 -6.29 21.50
CA GLN A 90 -0.16 -6.47 22.45
C GLN A 90 -0.01 -7.96 22.71
N GLU A 91 1.23 -8.45 22.78
CA GLU A 91 1.52 -9.85 23.04
C GLU A 91 2.59 -9.98 24.11
N HIS A 92 2.34 -10.85 25.08
CA HIS A 92 3.30 -11.22 26.11
C HIS A 92 4.04 -12.48 25.69
N SER A 93 5.27 -12.67 26.19
CA SER A 93 6.10 -13.87 25.91
C SER A 93 5.45 -15.21 26.28
N SER A 94 4.42 -15.20 27.14
CA SER A 94 3.61 -16.38 27.48
C SER A 94 2.58 -16.77 26.41
N GLY A 95 2.43 -15.99 25.34
CA GLY A 95 1.38 -16.15 24.33
C GLY A 95 0.05 -15.47 24.66
N LEU A 96 -0.03 -14.70 25.75
CA LEU A 96 -1.20 -13.85 26.00
C LEU A 96 -1.23 -12.74 24.95
N LYS A 97 -2.37 -12.58 24.27
CA LYS A 97 -2.56 -11.59 23.21
C LYS A 97 -3.81 -10.74 23.47
N ILE A 98 -3.65 -9.41 23.46
CA ILE A 98 -4.73 -8.43 23.54
C ILE A 98 -4.87 -7.77 22.17
N ILE A 99 -5.98 -8.02 21.48
CA ILE A 99 -6.27 -7.47 20.15
C ILE A 99 -7.11 -6.21 20.28
N ARG A 100 -6.76 -5.13 19.57
CA ARG A 100 -7.52 -3.89 19.54
C ARG A 100 -8.62 -4.00 18.50
N GLY A 101 -9.81 -4.43 18.94
CA GLY A 101 -10.94 -4.73 18.05
C GLY A 101 -11.27 -3.62 17.04
N SER A 102 -11.20 -2.35 17.46
CA SER A 102 -11.46 -1.19 16.60
C SER A 102 -10.48 -0.99 15.45
N THR A 103 -9.36 -1.72 15.44
CA THR A 103 -8.31 -1.63 14.41
C THR A 103 -8.37 -2.79 13.40
N ILE A 104 -9.32 -3.72 13.57
CA ILE A 104 -9.47 -4.88 12.71
C ILE A 104 -9.88 -4.44 11.30
N LYS A 105 -9.00 -4.71 10.34
CA LYS A 105 -9.23 -4.55 8.91
C LYS A 105 -9.82 -5.84 8.35
N LEU A 106 -11.12 -5.79 8.07
CA LEU A 106 -11.82 -6.87 7.38
C LEU A 106 -11.49 -6.87 5.89
N SER A 107 -11.55 -8.04 5.27
CA SER A 107 -11.41 -8.23 3.82
C SER A 107 -12.58 -9.07 3.30
N PRO A 108 -12.97 -8.95 2.02
CA PRO A 108 -13.98 -9.83 1.43
C PRO A 108 -13.68 -11.30 1.74
N LEU A 109 -14.73 -12.07 2.04
CA LEU A 109 -14.58 -13.48 2.40
C LEU A 109 -14.00 -14.29 1.23
N ASN A 110 -14.47 -14.01 0.02
CA ASN A 110 -13.95 -14.52 -1.25
C ASN A 110 -14.34 -13.52 -2.37
N ASP A 111 -13.86 -13.77 -3.59
CA ASP A 111 -14.11 -12.88 -4.74
C ASP A 111 -15.58 -12.86 -5.19
N ASP A 112 -16.38 -13.85 -4.78
CA ASP A 112 -17.78 -14.03 -5.20
C ASP A 112 -18.80 -13.43 -4.21
N VAL A 113 -18.36 -13.06 -3.00
CA VAL A 113 -19.23 -12.59 -1.90
C VAL A 113 -18.74 -11.24 -1.40
N GLU A 114 -19.14 -10.18 -2.10
CA GLU A 114 -18.73 -8.80 -1.79
C GLU A 114 -19.34 -8.23 -0.50
N ASN A 115 -20.54 -8.70 -0.12
CA ASN A 115 -21.30 -8.22 1.04
C ASN A 115 -20.85 -8.84 2.37
N VAL A 116 -19.92 -9.80 2.33
CA VAL A 116 -19.42 -10.50 3.51
C VAL A 116 -17.92 -10.27 3.64
N ARG A 117 -17.51 -9.79 4.82
CA ARG A 117 -16.11 -9.56 5.12
C ARG A 117 -15.71 -10.32 6.36
N TYR A 118 -14.50 -10.88 6.34
CA TYR A 118 -14.00 -11.70 7.41
C TYR A 118 -12.53 -11.37 7.72
N ARG A 119 -12.16 -11.47 9.00
CA ARG A 119 -10.77 -11.49 9.43
C ARG A 119 -10.60 -12.48 10.56
N GLU A 120 -9.73 -13.47 10.37
CA GLU A 120 -9.23 -14.29 11.47
C GLU A 120 -8.33 -13.43 12.37
N ILE A 121 -8.58 -13.46 13.69
CA ILE A 121 -7.86 -12.66 14.70
C ILE A 121 -7.04 -13.51 15.67
N VAL A 122 -7.47 -14.75 15.93
CA VAL A 122 -6.69 -15.74 16.69
C VAL A 122 -6.58 -17.01 15.86
N THR A 123 -5.38 -17.22 15.32
CA THR A 123 -4.94 -18.49 14.73
C THR A 123 -4.24 -19.26 15.83
N ALA A 124 -4.89 -20.25 16.43
CA ALA A 124 -4.18 -21.07 17.40
C ALA A 124 -3.14 -21.93 16.66
N GLY A 125 -1.85 -21.67 16.89
CA GLY A 125 -0.75 -22.41 16.25
C GLY A 125 -0.84 -23.92 16.52
N ALA A 126 -1.26 -24.31 17.73
CA ALA A 126 -1.51 -25.68 18.15
C ALA A 126 -2.92 -25.90 18.74
N GLY A 127 -3.80 -24.89 18.68
CA GLY A 127 -5.11 -24.98 19.32
C GLY A 127 -6.21 -25.46 18.37
N HIS A 128 -7.27 -25.99 18.99
CA HIS A 128 -8.41 -26.62 18.35
C HIS A 128 -9.49 -25.63 17.89
N PHE A 129 -9.24 -24.31 17.90
CA PHE A 129 -10.22 -23.33 17.47
C PHE A 129 -9.58 -22.14 16.74
N ASN A 130 -10.33 -21.57 15.81
CA ASN A 130 -10.05 -20.31 15.14
C ASN A 130 -11.07 -19.28 15.61
N LEU A 131 -10.64 -18.05 15.85
CA LEU A 131 -11.52 -16.93 16.18
C LEU A 131 -11.37 -15.84 15.13
N GLY A 132 -12.48 -15.37 14.59
CA GLY A 132 -12.51 -14.29 13.61
C GLY A 132 -13.68 -13.33 13.81
N LEU A 133 -13.57 -12.17 13.17
CA LEU A 133 -14.65 -11.20 13.09
C LEU A 133 -15.27 -11.29 11.70
N LEU A 134 -16.58 -11.49 11.65
CA LEU A 134 -17.40 -11.59 10.44
C LEU A 134 -18.33 -10.37 10.38
N GLU A 135 -18.48 -9.79 9.21
CA GLU A 135 -19.39 -8.68 8.93
C GLU A 135 -20.21 -9.00 7.70
N ILE A 136 -21.52 -8.78 7.78
CA ILE A 136 -22.45 -8.90 6.65
C ILE A 136 -23.11 -7.53 6.51
N GLU A 137 -22.93 -6.86 5.35
CA GLU A 137 -23.46 -5.50 5.13
C GLU A 137 -24.97 -5.49 4.92
N THR A 138 -25.48 -6.28 3.98
CA THR A 138 -26.91 -6.56 3.76
C THR A 138 -27.03 -7.85 2.95
N GLY A 139 -28.20 -8.49 2.97
CA GLY A 139 -28.46 -9.70 2.18
C GLY A 139 -28.24 -10.97 2.97
N HIS A 140 -27.67 -11.98 2.34
CA HIS A 140 -27.46 -13.28 2.96
C HIS A 140 -26.15 -13.93 2.54
N PHE A 141 -25.73 -14.90 3.34
CA PHE A 141 -24.54 -15.70 3.17
C PHE A 141 -24.83 -17.13 3.61
N ASN A 142 -24.47 -18.10 2.78
CA ASN A 142 -24.71 -19.51 3.05
C ASN A 142 -23.40 -20.21 3.40
N GLU A 143 -23.43 -21.03 4.43
CA GLU A 143 -22.38 -22.00 4.75
C GLU A 143 -22.95 -23.41 4.64
N GLU A 144 -22.27 -24.26 3.88
CA GLU A 144 -22.57 -25.69 3.78
C GLU A 144 -21.51 -26.50 4.50
N ASP A 145 -21.90 -27.66 5.03
CA ASP A 145 -21.03 -28.58 5.78
C ASP A 145 -20.20 -27.84 6.85
N THR A 146 -20.90 -27.06 7.69
CA THR A 146 -20.25 -26.17 8.66
C THR A 146 -19.41 -26.97 9.67
N PHE A 147 -18.30 -26.40 10.11
CA PHE A 147 -17.68 -26.82 11.37
C PHE A 147 -18.54 -26.37 12.55
N GLU A 148 -18.39 -27.05 13.68
CA GLU A 148 -18.97 -26.61 14.94
C GLU A 148 -18.48 -25.19 15.28
N SER A 149 -19.40 -24.29 15.61
CA SER A 149 -19.05 -22.90 15.93
C SER A 149 -19.93 -22.28 17.01
N VAL A 150 -19.32 -21.32 17.72
CA VAL A 150 -19.98 -20.43 18.67
C VAL A 150 -19.78 -19.01 18.19
N ASN A 151 -20.89 -18.29 18.03
CA ASN A 151 -20.92 -16.97 17.41
C ASN A 151 -21.58 -15.99 18.37
N TYR A 152 -20.98 -14.82 18.58
CA TYR A 152 -21.54 -13.75 19.41
C TYR A 152 -21.86 -12.53 18.56
N VAL A 153 -23.11 -12.04 18.65
CA VAL A 153 -23.54 -10.86 17.89
C VAL A 153 -23.01 -9.61 18.59
N VAL A 154 -21.99 -9.00 18.00
CA VAL A 154 -21.32 -7.80 18.54
C VAL A 154 -22.20 -6.56 18.33
N GLU A 155 -22.80 -6.46 17.14
CA GLU A 155 -23.62 -5.34 16.71
C GLU A 155 -24.57 -5.76 15.58
N GLY A 156 -25.72 -5.10 15.48
CA GLY A 156 -26.74 -5.37 14.47
C GLY A 156 -27.69 -6.50 14.86
N ASP A 157 -28.56 -6.83 13.90
CA ASP A 157 -29.58 -7.86 14.01
C ASP A 157 -29.43 -8.83 12.83
N LEU A 158 -29.70 -10.11 13.02
CA LEU A 158 -29.67 -11.09 11.95
C LEU A 158 -30.76 -12.16 12.11
N HIS A 159 -31.04 -12.82 11.00
CA HIS A 159 -31.81 -14.06 10.95
C HIS A 159 -30.90 -15.22 10.54
N VAL A 160 -30.97 -16.30 11.30
CA VAL A 160 -30.28 -17.56 11.03
C VAL A 160 -31.30 -18.59 10.59
N THR A 161 -31.12 -19.13 9.40
CA THR A 161 -31.98 -20.17 8.84
C THR A 161 -31.24 -21.51 8.83
N ILE A 162 -31.86 -22.54 9.42
CA ILE A 162 -31.38 -23.93 9.43
C ILE A 162 -32.58 -24.85 9.16
N GLU A 163 -32.46 -25.76 8.19
CA GLU A 163 -33.53 -26.71 7.82
C GLU A 163 -34.91 -26.06 7.58
N GLY A 164 -34.92 -24.82 7.08
CA GLY A 164 -36.14 -24.02 6.82
C GLY A 164 -36.74 -23.32 8.05
N ALA A 165 -36.24 -23.57 9.25
CA ALA A 165 -36.58 -22.80 10.45
C ALA A 165 -35.75 -21.51 10.52
N VAL A 166 -36.38 -20.40 10.88
CA VAL A 166 -35.75 -19.08 10.96
C VAL A 166 -35.74 -18.59 12.41
N PHE A 167 -34.56 -18.19 12.88
CA PHE A 167 -34.34 -17.66 14.23
C PHE A 167 -33.82 -16.23 14.13
N ALA A 168 -34.38 -15.31 14.90
CA ALA A 168 -33.84 -13.97 15.05
C ALA A 168 -32.76 -13.96 16.15
N ALA A 169 -31.69 -13.23 15.91
CA ALA A 169 -30.64 -12.97 16.89
C ALA A 169 -30.24 -11.49 16.83
N ASN A 170 -30.05 -10.90 18.00
CA ASN A 170 -29.76 -9.48 18.18
C ASN A 170 -28.42 -9.28 18.89
N LYS A 171 -27.93 -8.04 18.91
CA LYS A 171 -26.75 -7.66 19.69
C LYS A 171 -26.79 -8.24 21.11
N GLY A 172 -25.73 -8.97 21.46
CA GLY A 172 -25.58 -9.63 22.76
C GLY A 172 -25.94 -11.12 22.77
N ASP A 173 -26.59 -11.62 21.72
CA ASP A 173 -26.95 -13.03 21.63
C ASP A 173 -25.75 -13.92 21.25
N VAL A 174 -25.85 -15.18 21.67
CA VAL A 174 -24.90 -16.24 21.36
C VAL A 174 -25.60 -17.30 20.51
N ILE A 175 -25.01 -17.63 19.37
CA ILE A 175 -25.53 -18.59 18.39
C ILE A 175 -24.55 -19.76 18.32
N TYR A 176 -25.05 -20.94 18.66
CA TYR A 176 -24.33 -22.19 18.46
C TYR A 176 -24.77 -22.83 17.13
N VAL A 177 -23.79 -23.22 16.31
CA VAL A 177 -24.02 -23.95 15.06
C VAL A 177 -23.36 -25.32 15.15
N PRO A 178 -24.12 -26.41 15.04
CA PRO A 178 -23.55 -27.75 15.06
C PRO A 178 -22.78 -28.05 13.77
N GLN A 179 -21.85 -29.01 13.85
CA GLN A 179 -21.13 -29.48 12.65
C GLN A 179 -22.08 -30.12 11.62
N HIS A 180 -21.67 -30.12 10.35
CA HIS A 180 -22.42 -30.68 9.23
C HIS A 180 -23.80 -30.03 9.00
N SER A 181 -23.94 -28.75 9.35
CA SER A 181 -25.15 -27.98 9.09
C SER A 181 -25.07 -27.23 7.77
N ALA A 182 -26.23 -26.97 7.18
CA ALA A 182 -26.40 -25.95 6.15
C ALA A 182 -27.09 -24.73 6.79
N ILE A 183 -26.37 -23.62 6.88
CA ILE A 183 -26.83 -22.40 7.55
C ILE A 183 -26.88 -21.26 6.54
N GLN A 184 -27.97 -20.50 6.59
CA GLN A 184 -28.05 -19.20 5.96
C GLN A 184 -28.09 -18.10 7.02
N TRP A 185 -27.10 -17.21 6.95
CA TRP A 185 -27.04 -15.97 7.72
C TRP A 185 -27.64 -14.86 6.88
N SER A 186 -28.60 -14.10 7.41
CA SER A 186 -29.23 -13.03 6.65
C SER A 186 -29.52 -11.81 7.50
N THR A 187 -29.44 -10.64 6.89
CA THR A 187 -29.71 -9.38 7.54
C THR A 187 -30.19 -8.34 6.52
N THR A 188 -31.09 -7.47 6.94
CA THR A 188 -31.55 -6.31 6.15
C THR A 188 -30.67 -5.09 6.33
N GLU A 189 -29.85 -5.08 7.38
CA GLU A 189 -28.89 -4.04 7.71
C GLU A 189 -27.51 -4.66 7.97
N LYS A 190 -26.57 -3.88 8.50
CA LYS A 190 -25.23 -4.35 8.80
C LYS A 190 -25.20 -5.12 10.13
N VAL A 191 -24.53 -6.27 10.16
CA VAL A 191 -24.28 -7.05 11.37
C VAL A 191 -22.79 -7.38 11.53
N THR A 192 -22.30 -7.39 12.77
CA THR A 192 -20.94 -7.80 13.12
C THR A 192 -21.00 -8.94 14.13
N ILE A 193 -20.27 -10.02 13.84
CA ILE A 193 -20.31 -11.28 14.57
C ILE A 193 -18.88 -11.68 14.93
N LEU A 194 -18.64 -11.99 16.20
CA LEU A 194 -17.42 -12.68 16.63
C LEU A 194 -17.66 -14.19 16.49
N SER A 195 -16.94 -14.85 15.59
CA SER A 195 -17.14 -16.26 15.23
C SER A 195 -15.95 -17.11 15.69
N GLY A 196 -16.22 -18.06 16.58
CA GLY A 196 -15.28 -19.09 17.00
C GLY A 196 -15.61 -20.42 16.35
N LYS A 197 -14.74 -20.92 15.47
CA LYS A 197 -14.89 -22.21 14.78
C LYS A 197 -13.94 -23.24 15.37
N LEU A 198 -14.44 -24.41 15.72
CA LEU A 198 -13.62 -25.52 16.19
C LEU A 198 -13.01 -26.26 14.99
N LYS A 199 -11.72 -26.59 15.06
CA LYS A 199 -11.05 -27.44 14.08
C LYS A 199 -11.51 -28.86 14.31
N SER A 200 -11.90 -29.54 13.23
CA SER A 200 -12.19 -30.96 13.25
C SER A 200 -10.95 -31.74 13.70
N GLY A 201 -11.07 -32.45 14.83
CA GLY A 201 -9.98 -33.18 15.45
C GLY A 201 -10.29 -33.60 16.89
N VAL A 202 -11.14 -34.61 17.04
CA VAL A 202 -11.08 -35.59 18.14
C VAL A 202 -10.51 -36.87 17.57
#